data_AF-A0AAV5AI80-F1
#
_entry.id   AF-A0AAV5AI80-F1
#
_cell.length_a   1.000
_cell.length_b   1.000
_cell.length_c   1.000
_cell.angle_alpha   90.00
_cell.angle_beta   90.00
_cell.angle_gamma   90.00
#
_symmetry.space_group_name_H-M   'P 1'
#
loop_
_entity.id
_entity.type
_entity.pdbx_description
1 polymer ?
#
loop_
_entity_poly.entity_id
_entity_poly.type
_entity_poly.pdbx_seq_one_letter_code
_entity_poly.pdbx_strand_id
1 'polypeptide(L)'
;MKAISIFTATILALSFGVLNAVAQSFALADGTYQFVNRVSDPFGNQLALTSGPVNTVLTLAPFVRNLWVVENTGLGVVISVPSSGGTVEVGFSGTLPQNLMTVEAGGFFWSTTSFGGSITISDTSNSFNWAAPTQTIGAAVAGQFASPTPTLAPWQLWVPILTTTDS
;
A
#
# COMPACT_ATOMS: atom_id res chain seq x y z
N MET A 1 -21.45 -50.25 3.90
CA MET A 1 -20.48 -49.55 3.03
C MET A 1 -21.25 -48.55 2.18
N LYS A 2 -21.03 -47.25 2.40
CA LYS A 2 -21.83 -46.16 1.81
C LYS A 2 -21.11 -45.69 0.54
N ALA A 3 -21.76 -45.80 -0.61
CA ALA A 3 -21.20 -45.41 -1.90
C ALA A 3 -21.12 -43.87 -2.00
N ILE A 4 -19.94 -43.35 -2.34
CA ILE A 4 -19.70 -41.95 -2.67
C ILE A 4 -20.12 -41.76 -4.13
N SER A 5 -21.13 -40.92 -4.37
CA SER A 5 -21.47 -40.46 -5.71
C SER A 5 -20.66 -39.20 -6.03
N ILE A 6 -19.80 -39.27 -7.04
CA ILE A 6 -19.08 -38.12 -7.59
C ILE A 6 -19.99 -37.50 -8.65
N PHE A 7 -20.51 -36.30 -8.40
CA PHE A 7 -21.21 -35.52 -9.41
C PHE A 7 -20.19 -34.76 -10.26
N THR A 8 -20.02 -35.16 -11.52
CA THR A 8 -19.30 -34.39 -12.52
C THR A 8 -20.20 -33.23 -12.97
N ALA A 9 -19.85 -32.00 -12.60
CA ALA A 9 -20.57 -30.82 -13.07
C ALA A 9 -20.09 -30.45 -14.49
N THR A 10 -20.94 -30.69 -15.49
CA THR A 10 -20.74 -30.17 -16.85
C THR A 10 -21.15 -28.70 -16.87
N ILE A 11 -20.21 -27.78 -17.00
CA ILE A 11 -20.50 -26.35 -17.18
C ILE A 11 -20.71 -26.08 -18.67
N LEU A 12 -21.93 -25.70 -19.03
CA LEU A 12 -22.31 -25.24 -20.36
C LEU A 12 -21.94 -23.75 -20.48
N ALA A 13 -20.87 -23.43 -21.22
CA ALA A 13 -20.47 -22.05 -21.45
C ALA A 13 -21.43 -21.37 -22.45
N LEU A 14 -22.24 -20.42 -21.98
CA LEU A 14 -22.92 -19.46 -22.85
C LEU A 14 -21.95 -18.33 -23.16
N SER A 15 -21.57 -18.20 -24.43
CA SER A 15 -20.69 -17.15 -24.93
C SER A 15 -21.37 -15.78 -24.86
N PHE A 16 -21.04 -15.01 -23.82
CA PHE A 16 -21.11 -13.55 -23.85
C PHE A 16 -19.70 -13.04 -23.59
N GLY A 17 -19.32 -11.98 -24.31
CA GLY A 17 -17.95 -11.48 -24.44
C GLY A 17 -17.18 -11.49 -23.12
N VAL A 18 -15.94 -11.98 -23.22
CA VAL A 18 -15.00 -12.19 -22.12
C VAL A 18 -14.81 -10.91 -21.31
N LEU A 19 -15.61 -10.74 -20.26
CA LEU A 19 -15.24 -9.96 -19.09
C LEU A 19 -14.25 -10.83 -18.32
N ASN A 20 -13.00 -10.83 -18.76
CA ASN A 20 -11.88 -11.13 -17.89
C ASN A 20 -11.87 -10.02 -16.83
N ALA A 21 -12.69 -10.16 -15.80
CA ALA A 21 -12.40 -9.54 -14.53
C ALA A 21 -11.12 -10.22 -14.05
N VAL A 22 -9.97 -9.67 -14.46
CA VAL A 22 -8.70 -9.96 -13.78
C VAL A 22 -8.99 -9.58 -12.34
N ALA A 23 -9.12 -10.55 -11.45
CA ALA A 23 -9.16 -10.28 -10.03
C ALA A 23 -7.86 -9.51 -9.72
N GLN A 24 -7.97 -8.21 -9.53
CA GLN A 24 -6.83 -7.37 -9.16
C GLN A 24 -6.47 -7.78 -7.73
N SER A 25 -5.50 -8.67 -7.61
CA SER A 25 -4.98 -9.11 -6.33
C SER A 25 -4.09 -8.00 -5.78
N PHE A 26 -4.57 -7.33 -4.75
CA PHE A 26 -3.76 -6.38 -3.98
C PHE A 26 -2.90 -7.17 -2.99
N ALA A 27 -1.64 -6.74 -2.83
CA ALA A 27 -0.74 -7.39 -1.89
C ALA A 27 -1.19 -7.24 -0.43
N LEU A 28 -1.98 -6.21 -0.12
CA LEU A 28 -2.53 -5.97 1.21
C LEU A 28 -4.00 -6.37 1.30
N ALA A 29 -4.33 -7.03 2.40
CA ALA A 29 -5.70 -7.28 2.84
C ALA A 29 -6.12 -6.19 3.84
N ASP A 30 -7.38 -6.21 4.26
CA ASP A 30 -7.90 -5.32 5.28
C ASP A 30 -7.19 -5.56 6.62
N GLY A 31 -6.91 -4.47 7.33
CA GLY A 31 -6.35 -4.53 8.68
C GLY A 31 -5.46 -3.35 9.03
N THR A 32 -4.84 -3.43 10.21
CA THR A 32 -3.94 -2.39 10.70
C THR A 32 -2.49 -2.78 10.54
N TYR A 33 -1.70 -1.94 9.87
CA TYR A 33 -0.30 -2.19 9.50
C TYR A 33 0.66 -1.14 10.05
N GLN A 34 1.93 -1.53 10.20
CA GLN A 34 3.06 -0.61 10.19
C GLN A 34 3.76 -0.72 8.83
N PHE A 35 4.16 0.41 8.25
CA PHE A 35 4.96 0.42 7.02
C PHE A 35 6.39 0.80 7.34
N VAL A 36 7.30 -0.16 7.26
CA VAL A 36 8.74 0.05 7.49
C VAL A 36 9.44 0.19 6.14
N ASN A 37 10.28 1.21 5.95
CA ASN A 37 11.07 1.27 4.73
C ASN A 37 12.08 0.12 4.71
N ARG A 38 12.28 -0.50 3.54
CA ARG A 38 13.20 -1.64 3.43
C ARG A 38 14.66 -1.25 3.73
N VAL A 39 15.00 0.02 3.55
CA VAL A 39 16.33 0.56 3.83
C VAL A 39 16.37 1.09 5.26
N SER A 40 17.43 0.77 6.00
CA SER A 40 17.69 1.34 7.33
C SER A 40 18.38 2.71 7.22
N ASP A 41 18.37 3.45 8.32
CA ASP A 41 19.19 4.66 8.46
C ASP A 41 20.71 4.34 8.44
N PRO A 42 21.59 5.36 8.33
CA PRO A 42 23.04 5.15 8.35
C PRO A 42 23.59 4.48 9.62
N PHE A 43 22.81 4.44 10.70
CA PHE A 43 23.15 3.80 11.96
C PHE A 43 22.59 2.37 12.08
N GLY A 44 21.87 1.90 11.05
CA GLY A 44 21.27 0.57 10.99
C GLY A 44 19.86 0.47 11.59
N ASN A 45 19.26 1.58 12.03
CA ASN A 45 17.92 1.57 12.60
C ASN A 45 16.85 1.48 11.51
N GLN A 46 15.80 0.70 11.76
CA GLN A 46 14.63 0.67 10.90
C GLN A 46 13.80 1.93 11.07
N LEU A 47 13.32 2.46 9.94
CA LEU A 47 12.49 3.64 9.89
C LEU A 47 11.09 3.31 9.37
N ALA A 48 10.07 3.80 10.06
CA ALA A 48 8.67 3.59 9.73
C ALA A 48 8.03 4.87 9.18
N LEU A 49 7.05 4.70 8.31
CA LEU A 49 6.16 5.75 7.86
C LEU A 49 5.39 6.32 9.06
N THR A 50 5.45 7.63 9.23
CA THR A 50 4.67 8.35 10.24
C THR A 50 3.85 9.47 9.62
N SER A 51 2.69 9.71 10.21
CA SER A 51 1.83 10.86 9.93
C SER A 51 2.05 11.97 10.94
N GLY A 52 1.66 13.19 10.55
CA GLY A 52 1.33 14.28 11.46
C GLY A 52 -0.17 14.61 11.40
N PRO A 53 -0.58 15.80 11.87
CA PRO A 53 -1.93 16.34 11.65
C PRO A 53 -2.33 16.35 10.17
N VAL A 54 -3.62 16.53 9.86
CA VAL A 54 -4.07 16.66 8.46
C VAL A 54 -3.30 17.77 7.73
N ASN A 55 -3.07 17.59 6.43
CA ASN A 55 -2.28 18.47 5.57
C ASN A 55 -0.80 18.57 5.95
N THR A 56 -0.22 17.49 6.48
CA THR A 56 1.23 17.42 6.76
C THR A 56 1.91 16.33 5.95
N VAL A 57 3.14 16.61 5.55
CA VAL A 57 3.98 15.67 4.79
C VAL A 57 4.26 14.43 5.65
N LEU A 58 4.13 13.26 5.03
CA LEU A 58 4.54 12.01 5.65
C LEU A 58 6.04 11.96 5.76
N THR A 59 6.53 11.46 6.89
CA THR A 59 7.96 11.37 7.16
C THR A 59 8.36 9.99 7.65
N LEU A 60 9.67 9.77 7.72
CA LEU A 60 10.25 8.64 8.42
C LEU A 60 10.44 8.95 9.91
N ALA A 61 10.09 8.01 10.78
CA ALA A 61 10.37 8.04 12.21
C ALA A 61 11.04 6.74 12.64
N PRO A 62 11.65 6.65 13.85
CA PRO A 62 12.08 5.38 14.40
C PRO A 62 10.95 4.35 14.36
N PHE A 63 11.28 3.07 14.21
CA PHE A 63 10.30 1.99 14.27
C PHE A 63 9.63 1.91 15.66
N VAL A 64 8.57 2.69 15.82
CA VAL A 64 7.62 2.70 16.93
C VAL A 64 6.24 2.32 16.40
N ARG A 65 5.23 2.16 17.27
CA ARG A 65 3.85 1.79 16.88
C ARG A 65 3.13 2.90 16.08
N ASN A 66 3.65 3.24 14.90
CA ASN A 66 3.00 4.07 13.89
C ASN A 66 2.10 3.17 13.04
N LEU A 67 0.80 3.23 13.32
CA LEU A 67 -0.19 2.34 12.74
C LEU A 67 -0.95 3.05 11.61
N TRP A 68 -1.38 2.24 10.64
CA TRP A 68 -2.13 2.64 9.47
C TRP A 68 -3.26 1.64 9.25
N VAL A 69 -4.49 2.10 9.06
CA VAL A 69 -5.58 1.22 8.65
C VAL A 69 -5.52 1.08 7.13
N VAL A 70 -5.66 -0.15 6.65
CA VAL A 70 -5.71 -0.47 5.23
C VAL A 70 -7.07 -1.08 4.94
N GLU A 71 -7.77 -0.52 3.96
CA GLU A 71 -9.07 -1.01 3.48
C GLU A 71 -8.98 -1.27 1.99
N ASN A 72 -9.27 -2.51 1.58
CA ASN A 72 -9.29 -2.93 0.19
C ASN A 72 -10.69 -2.71 -0.38
N THR A 73 -10.76 -1.79 -1.34
CA THR A 73 -12.03 -1.32 -1.92
C THR A 73 -12.36 -2.00 -3.25
N GLY A 74 -11.53 -2.94 -3.72
CA GLY A 74 -11.60 -3.52 -5.05
C GLY A 74 -11.09 -2.60 -6.18
N LEU A 75 -11.05 -1.28 -5.98
CA LEU A 75 -10.42 -0.31 -6.88
C LEU A 75 -8.95 -0.04 -6.56
N GLY A 76 -8.56 -0.38 -5.33
CA GLY A 76 -7.30 -0.05 -4.70
C GLY A 76 -7.40 -0.26 -3.20
N VAL A 77 -6.31 0.03 -2.50
CA VAL A 77 -6.32 0.15 -1.05
C VAL A 77 -6.40 1.62 -0.65
N VAL A 78 -7.24 1.90 0.35
CA VAL A 78 -7.22 3.14 1.11
C VAL A 78 -6.30 2.93 2.30
N ILE A 79 -5.44 3.90 2.59
CA ILE A 79 -4.50 3.84 3.72
C ILE A 79 -4.79 5.05 4.61
N SER A 80 -5.33 4.83 5.80
CA SER A 80 -5.84 5.88 6.67
C SER A 80 -5.16 5.93 8.04
N VAL A 81 -5.21 7.11 8.66
CA VAL A 81 -4.68 7.34 10.00
C VAL A 81 -5.68 6.79 11.02
N PRO A 82 -5.33 5.78 11.84
CA PRO A 82 -6.29 5.11 12.72
C PRO A 82 -6.97 6.05 13.71
N SER A 83 -6.21 6.98 14.30
CA SER A 83 -6.73 7.94 15.28
C SER A 83 -7.72 8.96 14.68
N SER A 84 -7.82 9.04 13.36
CA SER A 84 -8.80 9.88 12.66
C SER A 84 -10.17 9.20 12.47
N GLY A 85 -10.28 7.91 12.77
CA GLY A 85 -11.50 7.13 12.49
C GLY A 85 -11.86 7.10 11.00
N GLY A 86 -10.85 7.10 10.11
CA GLY A 86 -11.02 7.08 8.66
C GLY A 86 -11.25 8.45 8.00
N THR A 87 -11.22 9.55 8.75
CA THR A 87 -11.40 10.90 8.19
C THR A 87 -10.13 11.48 7.57
N VAL A 88 -8.97 10.90 7.85
CA VAL A 88 -7.67 11.32 7.31
C VAL A 88 -6.98 10.14 6.65
N GLU A 89 -6.57 10.32 5.39
CA GLU A 89 -5.90 9.29 4.59
C GLU A 89 -4.56 9.74 4.02
N VAL A 90 -3.81 8.80 3.47
CA VAL A 90 -2.60 9.10 2.69
C VAL A 90 -3.01 9.55 1.30
N GLY A 91 -2.62 10.76 0.97
CA GLY A 91 -2.77 11.34 -0.36
C GLY A 91 -1.53 12.10 -0.77
N PHE A 92 -1.73 12.98 -1.73
CA PHE A 92 -0.74 13.94 -2.22
C PHE A 92 -1.50 15.20 -2.68
N SER A 93 -0.81 16.33 -2.68
CA SER A 93 -1.33 17.56 -3.29
C SER A 93 -0.51 17.91 -4.53
N GLY A 94 -1.05 18.73 -5.44
CA GLY A 94 -0.34 19.31 -6.59
C GLY A 94 0.12 18.35 -7.71
N THR A 95 1.05 18.82 -8.54
CA THR A 95 1.64 18.12 -9.70
C THR A 95 2.97 17.43 -9.35
N LEU A 96 3.12 16.16 -9.71
CA LEU A 96 4.27 15.28 -9.38
C LEU A 96 5.65 15.77 -9.90
N PRO A 97 6.77 15.36 -9.26
CA PRO A 97 6.87 14.49 -8.08
C PRO A 97 6.64 15.30 -6.78
N GLN A 98 5.73 14.82 -5.93
CA GLN A 98 5.30 15.52 -4.70
C GLN A 98 5.50 14.66 -3.46
N ASN A 99 5.67 15.33 -2.33
CA ASN A 99 5.60 14.68 -1.02
C ASN A 99 4.22 14.04 -0.83
N LEU A 100 4.21 12.85 -0.25
CA LEU A 100 2.99 12.27 0.27
C LEU A 100 2.60 13.02 1.54
N MET A 101 1.31 13.10 1.81
CA MET A 101 0.79 13.82 2.96
C MET A 101 -0.46 13.16 3.51
N THR A 102 -0.77 13.48 4.77
CA THR A 102 -2.10 13.27 5.29
C THR A 102 -3.06 14.27 4.66
N VAL A 103 -4.22 13.80 4.21
CA VAL A 103 -5.29 14.62 3.62
C VAL A 103 -6.62 14.24 4.23
N GLU A 104 -7.59 15.13 4.15
CA GLU A 104 -8.98 14.76 4.42
C GLU A 104 -9.40 13.62 3.48
N ALA A 105 -10.17 12.67 4.00
CA ALA A 105 -10.66 11.54 3.22
C ALA A 105 -11.41 12.02 1.97
N GLY A 106 -10.91 11.62 0.81
CA GLY A 106 -11.35 12.07 -0.51
C GLY A 106 -11.31 10.98 -1.58
N GLY A 107 -10.93 9.75 -1.22
CA GLY A 107 -10.85 8.62 -2.14
C GLY A 107 -9.48 8.48 -2.80
N PHE A 108 -8.39 8.64 -2.04
CA PHE A 108 -7.05 8.34 -2.52
C PHE A 108 -6.80 6.83 -2.49
N PHE A 109 -6.81 6.22 -3.68
CA PHE A 109 -6.56 4.80 -3.87
C PHE A 109 -5.11 4.51 -4.24
N TRP A 110 -4.56 3.46 -3.64
CA TRP A 110 -3.21 2.98 -3.90
C TRP A 110 -3.24 1.56 -4.46
N SER A 111 -2.33 1.27 -5.38
CA SER A 111 -2.02 -0.09 -5.83
C SER A 111 -0.88 -0.64 -4.97
N THR A 112 -0.93 -1.94 -4.65
CA THR A 112 0.10 -2.61 -3.86
C THR A 112 0.55 -3.89 -4.54
N THR A 113 1.87 -4.03 -4.73
CA THR A 113 2.46 -5.18 -5.42
C THR A 113 3.53 -5.84 -4.56
N SER A 114 3.45 -7.15 -4.39
CA SER A 114 4.41 -7.93 -3.60
C SER A 114 5.78 -8.01 -4.26
N PHE A 115 6.84 -7.87 -3.47
CA PHE A 115 8.23 -7.95 -3.87
C PHE A 115 9.09 -8.61 -2.78
N GLY A 116 9.14 -9.94 -2.76
CA GLY A 116 10.08 -10.71 -1.92
C GLY A 116 10.04 -10.36 -0.42
N GLY A 117 8.84 -10.28 0.18
CA GLY A 117 8.63 -9.90 1.59
C GLY A 117 8.48 -8.40 1.83
N SER A 118 8.60 -7.59 0.78
CA SER A 118 8.22 -6.18 0.76
C SER A 118 7.07 -5.96 -0.22
N ILE A 119 6.60 -4.73 -0.31
CA ILE A 119 5.65 -4.27 -1.32
C ILE A 119 6.15 -2.98 -1.97
N THR A 120 5.69 -2.71 -3.18
CA THR A 120 5.55 -1.33 -3.65
C THR A 120 4.17 -0.82 -3.30
N ILE A 121 4.08 0.50 -3.09
CA ILE A 121 2.81 1.22 -3.00
C ILE A 121 2.88 2.28 -4.10
N SER A 122 2.01 2.19 -5.08
CA SER A 122 1.97 3.06 -6.26
C SER A 122 0.59 3.68 -6.42
N ASP A 123 0.50 4.76 -7.18
CA ASP A 123 -0.79 5.20 -7.68
C ASP A 123 -1.44 4.12 -8.55
N THR A 124 -2.75 4.17 -8.71
CA THR A 124 -3.50 3.15 -9.48
C THR A 124 -3.11 3.09 -10.95
N SER A 125 -2.49 4.14 -11.50
CA SER A 125 -1.95 4.12 -12.87
C SER A 125 -0.51 3.62 -12.98
N ASN A 126 0.13 3.26 -11.84
CA ASN A 126 1.53 2.83 -11.73
C ASN A 126 2.52 3.85 -12.34
N SER A 127 2.18 5.13 -12.27
CA SER A 127 3.03 6.22 -12.75
C SER A 127 4.13 6.58 -11.76
N PHE A 128 3.91 6.39 -10.45
CA PHE A 128 4.89 6.62 -9.40
C PHE A 128 4.75 5.65 -8.23
N ASN A 129 5.81 5.51 -7.45
CA ASN A 129 5.84 4.71 -6.22
C ASN A 129 6.13 5.60 -5.02
N TRP A 130 5.60 5.22 -3.86
CA TRP A 130 6.02 5.76 -2.57
C TRP A 130 7.50 5.51 -2.35
N ALA A 131 8.24 6.56 -2.04
CA ALA A 131 9.69 6.57 -1.98
C ALA A 131 10.18 7.37 -0.78
N ALA A 132 11.21 6.86 -0.11
CA ALA A 132 11.94 7.59 0.91
C ALA A 132 13.44 7.63 0.56
N PRO A 133 13.88 8.47 -0.39
CA PRO A 133 15.26 8.46 -0.88
C PRO A 133 16.28 8.86 0.21
N THR A 134 15.85 9.62 1.21
CA THR A 134 16.68 10.02 2.35
C THR A 134 16.29 9.21 3.59
N GLN A 135 17.17 8.33 4.05
CA GLN A 135 16.91 7.40 5.15
C GLN A 135 17.32 7.99 6.50
N THR A 136 16.66 9.08 6.89
CA THR A 136 16.88 9.74 8.19
C THR A 136 15.55 10.07 8.84
N ILE A 137 15.53 10.13 10.16
CA ILE A 137 14.35 10.58 10.92
C ILE A 137 13.95 11.98 10.45
N GLY A 138 12.64 12.18 10.22
CA GLY A 138 12.06 13.41 9.70
C GLY A 138 12.18 13.60 8.19
N ALA A 139 12.85 12.70 7.46
CA ALA A 139 12.90 12.78 6.01
C ALA A 139 11.52 12.57 5.40
N ALA A 140 11.19 13.37 4.38
CA ALA A 140 9.93 13.28 3.67
C ALA A 140 9.82 11.98 2.85
N VAL A 141 8.61 11.45 2.80
CA VAL A 141 8.21 10.40 1.87
C VAL A 141 7.49 11.05 0.70
N ALA A 142 7.85 10.66 -0.52
CA ALA A 142 7.36 11.28 -1.75
C ALA A 142 6.94 10.25 -2.79
N GLY A 143 6.10 10.68 -3.74
CA GLY A 143 5.86 9.95 -4.97
C GLY A 143 7.04 10.15 -5.92
N GLN A 144 7.71 9.06 -6.30
CA GLN A 144 8.76 9.09 -7.31
C GLN A 144 8.33 8.31 -8.54
N PHE A 145 8.45 8.93 -9.72
CA PHE A 145 8.13 8.29 -10.98
C PHE A 145 8.83 6.94 -11.11
N ALA A 146 8.10 5.96 -11.63
CA ALA A 146 8.70 4.70 -12.03
C ALA A 146 9.82 5.00 -13.05
N SER A 147 11.06 4.62 -12.73
CA SER A 147 12.17 4.76 -13.68
C SER A 147 11.87 3.92 -14.93
N PRO A 148 12.24 4.36 -16.14
CA PRO A 148 12.16 3.53 -17.35
C PRO A 148 13.05 2.28 -17.27
N THR A 149 13.99 2.22 -16.31
CA THR A 149 14.80 1.04 -16.01
C THR A 149 14.06 0.15 -14.98
N PRO A 150 13.89 -1.16 -15.21
CA PRO A 150 12.90 -1.99 -14.50
C PRO A 150 13.31 -2.39 -13.07
N THR A 151 14.32 -1.76 -12.48
CA THR A 151 14.79 -2.09 -11.14
C THR A 151 14.27 -1.05 -10.14
N LEU A 152 13.25 -1.44 -9.38
CA LEU A 152 12.79 -0.69 -8.21
C LEU A 152 13.95 -0.48 -7.25
N ALA A 153 14.14 0.76 -6.82
CA ALA A 153 15.16 1.06 -5.83
C ALA A 153 14.71 0.54 -4.45
N PRO A 154 15.63 0.07 -3.59
CA PRO A 154 15.27 -0.45 -2.27
C PRO A 154 14.46 0.52 -1.41
N TRP A 155 14.70 1.82 -1.53
CA TRP A 155 13.96 2.86 -0.80
C TRP A 155 12.53 3.12 -1.30
N GLN A 156 12.10 2.45 -2.38
CA GLN A 156 10.70 2.39 -2.86
C GLN A 156 9.94 1.19 -2.31
N LEU A 157 10.63 0.32 -1.57
CA LEU A 157 10.06 -0.90 -1.03
C LEU A 157 9.72 -0.72 0.44
N TRP A 158 8.53 -1.15 0.80
CA TRP A 158 7.98 -1.08 2.15
C TRP A 158 7.73 -2.48 2.68
N VAL A 159 8.08 -2.74 3.93
CA VAL A 159 7.74 -3.98 4.62
C VAL A 159 6.46 -3.72 5.42
N PRO A 160 5.31 -4.25 4.97
CA PRO A 160 4.08 -4.16 5.73
C PRO A 160 4.10 -5.17 6.87
N ILE A 161 3.90 -4.69 8.10
CA ILE A 161 3.80 -5.53 9.31
C ILE A 161 2.36 -5.45 9.80
N LEU A 162 1.60 -6.53 9.61
CA LEU A 162 0.22 -6.64 10.09
C LEU A 162 0.22 -6.72 11.63
N THR A 163 -0.57 -5.84 12.26
CA THR A 163 -0.67 -5.74 13.73
C THR A 163 -2.01 -6.24 14.26
N THR A 164 -3.10 -6.06 13.51
CA THR A 164 -4.43 -6.64 13.76
C THR A 164 -5.17 -6.85 12.45
N THR A 165 -5.99 -7.90 12.37
CA THR A 165 -6.99 -8.09 11.31
C THR A 165 -8.33 -7.60 11.82
N ASP A 166 -8.99 -6.71 11.08
CA ASP A 166 -10.40 -6.44 11.33
C ASP A 166 -11.19 -7.60 10.69
N SER A 167 -11.87 -8.36 11.53
CA SER A 167 -12.66 -9.55 11.17
C SER A 167 -14.12 -9.22 10.90
#